data_AF-A0A839PX50-F1
#
_entry.id   AF-A0A839PX50-F1
#
_cell.length_a   1.000
_cell.length_b   1.000
_cell.length_c   1.000
_cell.angle_alpha   90.00
_cell.angle_beta   90.00
_cell.angle_gamma   90.00
#
_symmetry.space_group_name_H-M   'P 1'
#
loop_
_entity.id
_entity.type
_entity.pdbx_description
1 polymer ?
#
loop_
_entity_poly.entity_id
_entity_poly.type
_entity_poly.pdbx_seq_one_letter_code
_entity_poly.pdbx_strand_id
1 'polypeptide(L)'
;MAWATDVHGRRRLTPEGLYGRRKMTALVRRRGHLDASPVLVDRAMKVLGLRAVRRGPAVRTTIPGKDGCRAGDLLNPDFTAAAPNLAWVTNFTYCRTC
;
A
#
# COMPACT_ATOMS: atom_id res chain seq x y z
N MET A 1 -4.59 -21.72 3.89
CA MET A 1 -3.33 -22.44 4.18
C MET A 1 -2.23 -21.68 3.46
N ALA A 2 -1.45 -20.91 4.19
CA ALA A 2 -0.46 -19.98 3.63
C ALA A 2 0.92 -20.60 3.40
N TRP A 3 1.07 -21.87 3.79
CA TRP A 3 2.30 -22.64 3.75
C TRP A 3 2.04 -23.97 3.07
N ALA A 4 2.96 -24.39 2.21
CA ALA A 4 3.01 -25.71 1.61
C ALA A 4 4.40 -26.31 1.85
N THR A 5 4.47 -27.63 1.92
CA THR A 5 5.74 -28.35 2.04
C THR A 5 6.25 -28.64 0.63
N ASP A 6 7.51 -28.28 0.35
CA ASP A 6 8.15 -28.66 -0.91
C ASP A 6 8.50 -30.16 -0.92
N VAL A 7 8.87 -30.68 -2.10
CA VAL A 7 9.28 -32.09 -2.28
C VAL A 7 10.51 -32.48 -1.43
N HIS A 8 11.19 -31.51 -0.83
CA HIS A 8 12.36 -31.68 0.02
C HIS A 8 12.04 -31.45 1.52
N GLY A 9 10.75 -31.35 1.89
CA GLY A 9 10.33 -31.17 3.27
C GLY A 9 10.44 -29.72 3.79
N ARG A 10 10.84 -28.75 2.97
CA ARG A 10 10.95 -27.34 3.40
C ARG A 10 9.62 -26.63 3.30
N ARG A 11 9.31 -25.82 4.30
CA ARG A 11 8.10 -25.00 4.32
C ARG A 11 8.26 -23.81 3.37
N ARG A 12 7.48 -23.76 2.29
CA ARG A 12 7.40 -22.64 1.36
C ARG A 12 6.07 -21.90 1.51
N LEU A 13 6.11 -20.60 1.25
CA LEU A 13 4.91 -19.78 1.19
C LEU A 13 4.09 -20.19 -0.04
N THR A 14 2.79 -20.40 0.13
CA THR A 14 1.88 -20.55 -1.02
C THR A 14 1.62 -19.19 -1.68
N PRO A 15 1.08 -19.14 -2.91
CA PRO A 15 0.66 -17.89 -3.52
C PRO A 15 -0.29 -17.07 -2.63
N GLU A 16 -1.17 -17.74 -1.86
CA GLU A 16 -2.07 -17.09 -0.91
C GLU A 16 -1.33 -16.53 0.31
N GLY A 17 -0.18 -17.09 0.68
CA GLY A 17 0.66 -16.53 1.74
C GLY A 17 1.24 -15.16 1.40
N LEU A 18 1.31 -14.80 0.11
CA LEU A 18 1.73 -13.48 -0.37
C LEU A 18 0.64 -12.41 -0.21
N TYR A 19 -0.61 -12.83 0.07
CA TYR A 19 -1.74 -11.92 0.17
C TYR A 19 -1.64 -11.03 1.40
N GLY A 20 -1.92 -9.75 1.19
CA GLY A 20 -2.21 -8.84 2.30
C GLY A 20 -3.61 -9.04 2.87
N ARG A 21 -3.85 -8.41 4.03
CA ARG A 21 -5.12 -8.43 4.77
C ARG A 21 -6.37 -8.40 3.89
N ARG A 22 -6.43 -7.49 2.89
CA ARG A 22 -7.58 -7.35 1.99
C ARG A 22 -7.85 -8.63 1.17
N LYS A 23 -6.83 -9.13 0.47
CA LYS A 23 -6.93 -10.35 -0.36
C LYS A 23 -7.14 -11.59 0.50
N MET A 24 -6.50 -11.65 1.66
CA MET A 24 -6.67 -12.74 2.63
C MET A 24 -8.10 -12.76 3.18
N THR A 25 -8.68 -11.61 3.53
CA THR A 25 -10.06 -11.54 4.03
C THR A 25 -11.06 -12.04 2.99
N ALA A 26 -10.90 -11.62 1.73
CA ALA A 26 -11.73 -12.11 0.64
C ALA A 26 -11.57 -13.62 0.40
N LEU A 27 -10.34 -14.14 0.50
CA LEU A 27 -10.06 -15.58 0.38
C LEU A 27 -10.72 -16.38 1.51
N VAL A 28 -10.60 -15.92 2.76
CA VAL A 28 -11.16 -16.57 3.94
C VAL A 28 -12.69 -16.63 3.86
N ARG A 29 -13.34 -15.52 3.44
CA ARG A 29 -14.79 -15.49 3.22
C ARG A 29 -15.24 -16.45 2.11
N ARG A 30 -14.52 -16.48 0.99
CA ARG A 30 -14.79 -17.42 -0.11
C ARG A 30 -14.64 -18.89 0.27
N ARG A 31 -13.88 -19.20 1.31
CA ARG A 31 -13.70 -20.57 1.84
C ARG A 31 -14.73 -20.96 2.90
N GLY A 32 -15.78 -20.16 3.11
CA GLY A 32 -16.90 -20.49 4.00
C GLY A 32 -16.92 -19.71 5.31
N HIS A 33 -15.92 -18.86 5.59
CA HIS A 33 -15.90 -18.02 6.80
C HIS A 33 -16.43 -16.62 6.49
N LEU A 34 -17.73 -16.51 6.18
CA LEU A 34 -18.37 -15.26 5.75
C LEU A 34 -18.23 -14.14 6.80
N ASP A 35 -18.24 -14.52 8.09
CA ASP A 35 -18.12 -13.60 9.24
C ASP A 35 -16.69 -13.14 9.52
N ALA A 36 -15.72 -13.54 8.68
CA ALA A 36 -14.33 -13.14 8.87
C ALA A 36 -14.20 -11.61 8.79
N SER A 37 -13.95 -11.01 9.94
CA SER A 37 -13.62 -9.60 10.06
C SER A 37 -12.20 -9.33 9.56
N PRO A 38 -11.95 -8.23 8.84
CA PRO A 38 -10.61 -7.88 8.41
C PRO A 38 -9.61 -7.70 9.57
N VAL A 39 -10.08 -7.35 10.77
CA VAL A 39 -9.24 -7.22 11.99
C VAL A 39 -8.81 -8.60 12.49
N LEU A 40 -9.73 -9.56 12.51
CA LEU A 40 -9.46 -10.94 12.87
C LEU A 40 -8.42 -11.56 11.93
N VAL A 41 -8.58 -11.32 10.63
CA VAL A 41 -7.64 -11.76 9.60
C VAL A 41 -6.27 -11.13 9.78
N ASP A 42 -6.19 -9.83 10.08
CA ASP A 42 -4.92 -9.15 10.37
C ASP A 42 -4.19 -9.76 11.58
N ARG A 43 -4.94 -10.03 12.65
CA ARG A 43 -4.40 -10.65 13.87
C ARG A 43 -3.89 -12.06 13.58
N ALA A 44 -4.65 -12.87 12.84
CA ALA A 44 -4.23 -14.20 12.43
C ALA A 44 -2.97 -14.16 11.54
N MET A 45 -2.92 -13.22 10.59
CA MET A 45 -1.73 -13.02 9.76
C MET A 45 -0.49 -12.66 10.60
N LYS A 46 -0.63 -11.78 11.60
CA LYS A 46 0.46 -11.43 12.54
C LYS A 46 0.95 -12.64 13.34
N VAL A 47 0.04 -13.43 13.91
CA VAL A 47 0.38 -14.66 14.66
C VAL A 47 1.11 -15.67 13.78
N LEU A 48 0.70 -15.78 12.51
CA LEU A 48 1.32 -16.70 11.53
C LEU A 48 2.58 -16.13 10.86
N GLY A 49 3.01 -14.92 11.22
CA GLY A 49 4.15 -14.23 10.60
C GLY A 49 3.94 -13.86 9.13
N LEU A 50 2.70 -13.85 8.64
CA LEU A 50 2.37 -13.55 7.26
C LEU A 50 2.34 -12.04 7.02
N ARG A 51 3.09 -11.60 5.99
CA ARG A 51 3.12 -10.21 5.55
C ARG A 51 2.76 -10.14 4.07
N ALA A 52 2.00 -9.11 3.71
CA ALA A 52 1.72 -8.82 2.32
C ALA A 52 3.03 -8.59 1.57
N VAL A 53 3.29 -9.33 0.50
CA VAL A 53 4.43 -9.02 -0.36
C VAL A 53 4.08 -7.81 -1.23
N ARG A 54 4.86 -6.75 -1.12
CA ARG A 54 4.81 -5.59 -2.01
C ARG A 54 5.91 -5.75 -3.06
N ARG A 55 5.57 -5.54 -4.34
CA ARG A 55 6.59 -5.44 -5.39
C ARG A 55 7.21 -4.05 -5.30
N GLY A 56 8.53 -4.01 -5.13
CA GLY A 56 9.32 -2.78 -5.05
C GLY A 56 9.53 -2.25 -3.62
N PRO A 57 10.60 -1.46 -3.40
CA PRO A 57 10.82 -0.80 -2.12
C PRO A 57 9.68 0.17 -1.80
N ALA A 58 9.47 0.45 -0.53
CA ALA A 58 8.57 1.54 -0.13
C ALA A 58 9.15 2.86 -0.68
N VAL A 59 8.46 3.44 -1.68
CA VAL A 59 8.88 4.72 -2.25
C VAL A 59 8.52 5.82 -1.25
N ARG A 60 9.53 6.47 -0.70
CA ARG A 60 9.35 7.73 0.05
C ARG A 60 9.02 8.82 -0.97
N THR A 61 7.76 9.23 -1.01
CA THR A 61 7.27 10.26 -1.96
C THR A 61 7.79 11.65 -1.64
N THR A 62 8.15 11.90 -0.38
CA THR A 62 8.54 13.23 0.10
C THR A 62 9.96 13.17 0.66
N ILE A 63 10.90 13.69 -0.13
CA ILE A 63 12.26 14.00 0.32
C ILE A 63 12.26 15.50 0.60
N PRO A 64 12.42 15.94 1.86
CA PRO A 64 12.57 17.37 2.17
C PRO A 64 13.75 17.94 1.39
N GLY A 65 13.56 19.09 0.73
CA GLY A 65 14.64 19.81 0.06
C GLY A 65 15.72 20.19 1.08
N LYS A 66 16.99 20.02 0.71
CA LYS A 66 18.15 20.21 1.60
C LYS A 66 18.27 21.65 2.12
N ASP A 67 17.77 22.61 1.35
CA ASP A 67 18.07 24.03 1.57
C ASP A 67 16.92 24.80 2.24
N GLY A 68 15.79 24.15 2.55
CA GLY A 68 14.68 24.73 3.34
C GLY A 68 13.94 25.93 2.70
N CYS A 69 14.51 26.60 1.70
CA CYS A 69 13.92 27.69 0.94
C CYS A 69 12.87 27.13 -0.02
N ARG A 70 11.69 26.83 0.51
CA ARG A 70 10.51 26.56 -0.28
C ARG A 70 9.96 27.90 -0.78
N ALA A 71 9.60 28.00 -2.06
CA ALA A 71 8.79 29.11 -2.53
C ALA A 71 7.56 29.23 -1.62
N GLY A 72 7.24 30.44 -1.16
CA GLY A 72 6.05 30.67 -0.33
C GLY A 72 4.83 30.09 -1.02
N ASP A 73 4.03 29.32 -0.29
CA ASP A 73 2.80 28.74 -0.81
C ASP A 73 1.81 29.87 -1.08
N LEU A 74 1.72 30.30 -2.34
CA LEU A 74 0.87 31.42 -2.76
C LEU A 74 -0.62 31.12 -2.58
N LEU A 75 -0.99 29.83 -2.47
CA LEU A 75 -2.39 29.42 -2.36
C LEU A 75 -2.84 29.22 -0.92
N ASN A 76 -1.92 29.16 0.05
CA ASN A 76 -2.23 29.08 1.49
C ASN A 76 -3.52 28.28 1.80
N PRO A 77 -3.40 26.95 1.73
CA PRO A 77 -4.29 25.98 1.05
C PRO A 77 -5.77 26.35 0.89
N ASP A 78 -6.08 27.36 0.07
CA ASP A 78 -7.41 27.61 -0.48
C ASP A 78 -7.43 27.21 -1.97
N PHE A 79 -8.13 26.11 -2.26
CA PHE A 79 -8.32 25.59 -3.61
C PHE A 79 -9.67 25.99 -4.21
N THR A 80 -10.39 26.90 -3.54
CA THR A 80 -11.70 27.38 -3.99
C THR A 80 -11.49 28.41 -5.09
N ALA A 81 -12.20 28.26 -6.21
CA ALA A 81 -12.24 29.25 -7.28
C ALA A 81 -13.69 29.67 -7.52
N ALA A 82 -13.94 30.99 -7.54
CA ALA A 82 -15.28 31.54 -7.79
C ALA A 82 -15.78 31.32 -9.24
N ALA A 83 -14.86 31.08 -10.17
CA ALA A 83 -15.12 30.77 -11.57
C ALA A 83 -13.96 29.95 -12.17
N PRO A 84 -14.17 29.25 -13.29
CA PRO A 84 -13.09 28.59 -14.03
C PRO A 84 -11.93 29.56 -14.37
N ASN A 85 -10.71 29.05 -14.50
CA ASN A 85 -9.49 29.79 -14.86
C ASN A 85 -8.98 30.85 -13.86
N LEU A 86 -9.52 30.93 -12.65
CA LEU A 86 -9.04 31.86 -11.62
C LEU A 86 -7.94 31.29 -10.70
N ALA A 87 -7.84 29.96 -10.60
CA ALA A 87 -6.80 29.28 -9.83
C ALA A 87 -6.23 28.12 -10.65
N TRP A 88 -4.90 28.01 -10.70
CA TRP A 88 -4.18 27.01 -11.47
C TRP A 88 -3.25 26.25 -10.53
N VAL A 89 -3.49 24.94 -10.39
CA VAL A 89 -2.59 24.04 -9.65
C VAL A 89 -1.82 23.22 -10.65
N THR A 90 -0.49 23.23 -10.53
CA THR A 90 0.40 22.40 -11.34
C THR A 90 1.15 21.40 -10.47
N ASN A 91 1.49 20.25 -11.05
CA ASN A 91 2.34 19.25 -10.42
C ASN A 91 3.45 18.84 -11.39
N PHE A 92 4.67 18.72 -10.88
CA PHE A 92 5.81 18.20 -11.64
C PHE A 92 6.07 16.76 -11.25
N THR A 93 6.12 15.87 -12.24
CA THR A 93 6.50 14.46 -12.03
C THR A 93 7.87 14.23 -12.63
N TYR A 94 8.83 13.81 -11.80
CA TYR A 94 10.17 13.47 -12.27
C TYR A 94 10.18 12.04 -12.83
N CYS A 95 10.43 11.91 -14.13
CA CYS A 95 10.66 10.62 -14.78
C CYS A 95 12.16 10.32 -14.81
N ARG A 96 12.54 9.11 -14.41
CA ARG A 96 13.94 8.66 -14.50
C ARG A 96 14.28 8.39 -15.95
N THR A 97 15.32 9.03 -16.48
CA THR A 97 15.90 8.69 -17.78
C THR A 97 16.76 7.44 -17.65
N CYS A 98 16.68 6.56 -18.66
CA CYS A 98 17.46 5.32 -18.75
C CYS A 98 18.95 5.59 -19.00
#